data_AF-A0A7J2PNP1-F1
#
_entry.id   AF-A0A7J2PNP1-F1
#
_cell.length_a   1.000
_cell.length_b   1.000
_cell.length_c   1.000
_cell.angle_alpha   90.00
_cell.angle_beta   90.00
_cell.angle_gamma   90.00
#
_symmetry.space_group_name_H-M   'P 1'
#
loop_
_entity.id
_entity.type
_entity.pdbx_description
1 polymer ?
#
loop_
_entity_poly.entity_id
_entity_poly.type
_entity_poly.pdbx_seq_one_letter_code
_entity_poly.pdbx_strand_id
1 'polypeptide(L)'
;MSNRDHPYHCPRCQSSKIIEYDDFIECTKCLLEFDKKLIGKAPDDEILSRQEMGGFLGEFEELKDPKKTKEFFDSLMRDLNDEN
;
A
#
# COMPACT_ATOMS: atom_id res chain seq x y z
N MET A 1 -11.47 8.31 30.15
CA MET A 1 -10.96 8.54 28.78
C MET A 1 -12.00 7.97 27.84
N SER A 2 -12.73 8.84 27.15
CA SER A 2 -13.91 8.46 26.37
C SER A 2 -13.51 7.57 25.19
N ASN A 3 -14.04 6.34 25.14
CA ASN A 3 -14.18 5.55 23.93
C ASN A 3 -15.01 6.39 22.94
N ARG A 4 -14.35 7.19 22.12
CA ARG A 4 -14.92 7.60 20.85
C ARG A 4 -14.73 6.39 19.94
N ASP A 5 -15.80 5.82 19.40
CA ASP A 5 -15.65 4.87 18.31
C ASP A 5 -14.88 5.60 17.20
N HIS A 6 -13.64 5.18 16.97
CA HIS A 6 -12.78 5.82 15.98
C HIS A 6 -13.38 5.39 14.63
N PRO A 7 -13.65 6.30 13.69
CA PRO A 7 -14.32 5.96 12.43
C PRO A 7 -13.46 5.10 11.50
N TYR A 8 -12.22 4.80 11.90
CA TYR A 8 -11.25 4.07 11.12
C TYR A 8 -10.91 2.73 11.78
N HIS A 9 -10.63 1.75 10.93
CA HIS A 9 -10.07 0.45 11.30
C HIS A 9 -8.82 0.21 10.48
N CYS A 10 -7.97 -0.71 10.93
CA CYS A 10 -6.81 -1.15 10.15
C CYS A 10 -7.26 -1.97 8.94
N PRO A 11 -6.97 -1.57 7.69
CA PRO A 11 -7.36 -2.35 6.51
C PRO A 11 -6.81 -3.79 6.53
N ARG A 12 -5.60 -3.97 7.06
CA ARG A 12 -4.91 -5.27 7.07
C ARG A 12 -5.47 -6.27 8.09
N CYS A 13 -5.79 -5.82 9.30
CA CYS A 13 -6.17 -6.73 10.40
C CYS A 13 -7.52 -6.41 11.04
N GLN A 14 -8.25 -5.43 10.50
CA GLN A 14 -9.60 -5.02 10.93
C GLN A 14 -9.68 -4.55 12.39
N SER A 15 -8.52 -4.27 13.01
CA SER A 15 -8.44 -3.83 14.39
C SER A 15 -8.81 -2.35 14.53
N SER A 16 -9.60 -2.02 15.55
CA SER A 16 -9.88 -0.65 16.00
C SER A 16 -8.79 -0.07 16.91
N LYS A 17 -7.74 -0.84 17.24
CA LYS A 17 -6.55 -0.33 17.93
C LYS A 17 -5.69 0.47 16.97
N ILE A 18 -6.05 1.74 16.81
CA ILE A 18 -5.41 2.67 15.87
C ILE A 18 -5.04 3.97 16.57
N ILE A 19 -3.97 4.60 16.10
CA ILE A 19 -3.60 5.97 16.41
C ILE A 19 -3.92 6.81 15.18
N GLU A 20 -4.60 7.93 15.37
CA GLU A 20 -5.01 8.83 14.30
C GLU A 20 -4.05 10.03 14.23
N TYR A 21 -3.44 10.25 13.07
CA TYR A 21 -2.65 11.44 12.73
C TYR A 21 -3.42 12.29 11.72
N ASP A 22 -2.89 13.43 11.26
CA ASP A 22 -3.66 14.31 10.36
C ASP A 22 -4.04 13.63 9.04
N ASP A 23 -3.06 13.03 8.34
CA ASP A 23 -3.25 12.46 7.00
C ASP A 23 -3.38 10.92 6.96
N PHE A 24 -2.92 10.23 8.01
CA PHE A 24 -2.84 8.77 8.05
C PHE A 24 -3.28 8.21 9.40
N ILE A 25 -3.52 6.91 9.45
CA ILE A 25 -3.69 6.15 10.68
C ILE A 25 -2.53 5.18 10.84
N GLU A 26 -2.20 4.86 12.08
CA GLU A 26 -1.23 3.81 12.43
C GLU A 26 -1.96 2.71 13.19
N CYS A 27 -1.81 1.46 12.75
CA CYS A 27 -2.32 0.32 13.50
C CYS A 27 -1.30 -0.13 14.54
N THR A 28 -1.63 -0.06 15.83
CA THR A 28 -0.72 -0.48 16.90
C THR A 28 -0.53 -2.01 17.00
N LYS A 29 -1.30 -2.78 16.23
CA LYS A 29 -1.13 -4.25 16.13
C LYS A 29 -0.19 -4.64 14.99
N CYS A 30 -0.42 -4.09 13.80
CA CYS A 30 0.37 -4.42 12.62
C CYS A 30 1.63 -3.55 12.51
N LEU A 31 1.68 -2.42 13.21
CA LEU A 31 2.71 -1.40 13.08
C LEU A 31 2.80 -0.88 11.62
N LEU A 32 1.64 -0.84 10.95
CA LEU A 32 1.50 -0.36 9.58
C LEU A 32 0.72 0.95 9.56
N GLU A 33 1.12 1.82 8.64
CA GLU A 33 0.52 3.12 8.41
C GLU A 33 -0.31 3.11 7.13
N PHE A 34 -1.49 3.73 7.15
CA PHE A 34 -2.41 3.79 6.01
C PHE A 34 -2.93 5.21 5.81
N ASP A 35 -2.92 5.71 4.57
CA ASP A 35 -3.45 7.04 4.26
C ASP A 35 -4.98 7.06 4.41
N LYS A 36 -5.49 7.99 5.24
CA LYS A 36 -6.94 8.14 5.49
C LYS A 36 -7.74 8.39 4.22
N LYS A 37 -7.10 8.99 3.21
CA LYS A 37 -7.72 9.32 1.92
C LYS A 37 -8.14 8.08 1.15
N LEU A 38 -7.52 6.92 1.42
CA LEU A 38 -7.83 5.64 0.78
C LEU A 38 -8.90 4.86 1.54
N ILE A 39 -8.93 5.03 2.86
CA ILE A 39 -9.88 4.33 3.74
C ILE A 39 -11.32 4.79 3.41
N GLY A 40 -12.16 3.83 3.02
CA GLY A 40 -13.54 4.08 2.58
C GLY A 40 -13.68 4.50 1.10
N LYS A 41 -12.58 4.69 0.36
CA LYS A 41 -12.60 4.88 -1.10
C LYS A 41 -12.22 3.62 -1.86
N ALA A 42 -11.33 2.81 -1.28
CA ALA A 42 -10.93 1.50 -1.78
C ALA A 42 -11.35 0.43 -0.76
N PRO A 43 -11.60 -0.81 -1.22
CA PRO A 43 -11.81 -1.92 -0.32
C PRO A 43 -10.50 -2.23 0.43
N ASP A 44 -10.61 -2.69 1.67
CA ASP A 44 -9.47 -2.77 2.59
C ASP A 44 -8.32 -3.66 2.12
N ASP A 45 -8.65 -4.71 1.35
CA ASP A 45 -7.70 -5.64 0.75
C ASP A 45 -6.86 -5.03 -0.37
N GLU A 46 -7.33 -3.93 -0.96
CA GLU A 46 -6.58 -3.16 -1.97
C GLU A 46 -5.77 -2.02 -1.36
N ILE A 47 -5.96 -1.69 -0.08
CA ILE A 47 -5.23 -0.59 0.56
C ILE A 47 -3.84 -1.07 0.98
N LEU A 48 -2.83 -0.60 0.24
CA LEU A 48 -1.43 -0.75 0.61
C LEU A 48 -1.06 0.17 1.79
N SER A 49 -0.19 -0.32 2.67
CA SER A 49 0.45 0.53 3.67
C SER A 49 1.39 1.55 3.02
N ARG A 50 1.69 2.64 3.72
CA ARG A 50 2.61 3.67 3.22
C ARG A 50 4.01 3.12 2.95
N GLN A 51 4.44 2.13 3.74
CA GLN A 51 5.70 1.42 3.51
C GLN A 51 5.64 0.58 2.22
N GLU A 52 4.55 -0.15 1.97
CA GLU A 52 4.36 -0.92 0.74
C GLU A 52 4.30 0.00 -0.50
N MET A 53 3.57 1.12 -0.41
CA MET A 53 3.55 2.14 -1.46
C MET A 53 4.95 2.74 -1.71
N GLY A 54 5.71 3.01 -0.64
CA GLY A 54 7.09 3.50 -0.75
C GLY A 54 8.03 2.48 -1.39
N GLY A 55 7.90 1.20 -1.05
CA GLY A 55 8.66 0.11 -1.66
C GLY A 55 8.36 -0.04 -3.15
N PHE A 56 7.08 -0.01 -3.52
CA PHE A 56 6.66 -0.02 -4.93
C PHE A 56 7.26 1.17 -5.69
N LEU A 57 7.04 2.41 -5.22
CA LEU A 57 7.57 3.59 -5.91
C LEU A 57 9.10 3.62 -6.00
N GLY A 58 9.80 3.04 -5.03
CA GLY A 58 11.25 2.85 -5.07
C GLY A 58 11.72 1.89 -6.16
N GLU A 59 11.04 0.76 -6.35
CA GLU A 59 11.32 -0.16 -7.47
C GLU A 59 11.07 0.50 -8.83
N PHE A 60 10.03 1.33 -8.94
CA PHE A 60 9.76 2.10 -10.17
C PHE A 60 10.69 3.30 -10.38
N GLU A 61 11.43 3.73 -9.34
CA GLU A 61 12.44 4.77 -9.50
C GLU A 61 13.62 4.28 -10.35
N GLU A 62 13.95 3.00 -10.28
CA GLU A 62 14.90 2.38 -11.20
C GLU A 62 14.40 2.32 -12.65
N LEU A 63 13.07 2.34 -12.85
CA LEU A 63 12.40 2.39 -14.15
C LEU A 63 12.28 3.84 -14.70
N LYS A 64 12.84 4.85 -14.02
CA LYS A 64 13.07 6.16 -14.65
C LYS A 64 14.16 6.10 -15.72
N ASP A 65 15.03 5.08 -15.69
CA ASP A 65 15.96 4.83 -16.78
C ASP A 65 15.25 4.09 -17.94
N PRO A 66 15.11 4.70 -19.13
CA PRO A 66 14.39 4.11 -20.24
C PRO A 66 14.99 2.78 -20.72
N LYS A 67 16.27 2.50 -20.44
CA LYS A 67 16.89 1.20 -20.76
C LYS A 67 16.43 0.10 -19.82
N LYS A 68 16.45 0.36 -18.50
CA LYS A 68 15.97 -0.59 -17.49
C LYS A 68 14.48 -0.89 -17.67
N THR A 69 13.70 0.13 -18.04
CA THR A 69 12.27 -0.04 -18.34
C THR A 69 12.04 -0.95 -19.53
N LYS A 70 12.81 -0.79 -20.60
CA LYS A 70 12.73 -1.69 -21.74
C LYS A 70 13.10 -3.12 -21.36
N GLU A 71 14.15 -3.33 -20.55
CA GLU A 71 14.56 -4.66 -20.10
C GLU A 71 13.50 -5.33 -19.21
N PHE A 72 12.88 -4.58 -18.30
CA PHE A 72 11.78 -5.07 -17.46
C PHE A 72 10.55 -5.46 -18.31
N PHE A 73 10.13 -4.59 -19.23
CA PHE A 73 9.03 -4.89 -20.16
C PHE A 73 9.33 -6.09 -21.07
N ASP A 74 10.54 -6.18 -21.62
CA ASP A 74 10.97 -7.29 -22.48
C ASP A 74 11.07 -8.62 -21.68
N SER A 75 11.32 -8.58 -20.38
CA SER A 75 11.29 -9.74 -19.48
C SER A 75 9.85 -10.17 -19.20
N LEU A 76 8.99 -9.22 -18.82
CA LEU A 76 7.59 -9.48 -18.47
C LEU A 76 6.79 -10.02 -19.66
N MET A 77 7.09 -9.55 -20.87
CA MET A 77 6.51 -10.07 -22.12
C MET A 77 7.07 -11.44 -22.53
N ARG A 78 8.27 -11.83 -22.07
CA ARG A 78 8.77 -13.20 -22.27
C ARG A 78 8.05 -14.17 -21.36
N ASP A 79 7.93 -13.84 -20.07
CA ASP A 79 7.24 -14.69 -19.10
C ASP A 79 5.76 -14.93 -19.48
N LEU A 80 5.08 -13.91 -20.02
CA LEU A 80 3.70 -14.04 -20.51
C LEU A 80 3.56 -14.84 -21.82
N ASN A 81 4.63 -14.97 -22.61
CA ASN A 81 4.61 -15.74 -23.87
C ASN A 81 5.04 -17.20 -23.67
N ASP A 82 5.58 -17.57 -22.51
CA ASP A 82 5.95 -18.95 -22.16
C ASP A 82 4.79 -19.77 -21.53
N GLU A 83 3.60 -19.17 -21.34
CA GLU A 83 2.35 -19.89 -20.96
C GLU A 83 1.47 -20.29 -22.18
N ASN A 84 2.09 -20.80 -23.26
CA ASN A 84 1.36 -21.46 -24.37
C ASN A 84 2.01 -22.76 -24.81
#